data_AF-A0A840NUA8-F1
#
_entry.id   AF-A0A840NUA8-F1
#
_cell.length_a   1.000
_cell.length_b   1.000
_cell.length_c   1.000
_cell.angle_alpha   90.00
_cell.angle_beta   90.00
_cell.angle_gamma   90.00
#
_symmetry.space_group_name_H-M   'P 1'
#
loop_
_entity.id
_entity.type
_entity.pdbx_description
1 polymer ?
#
loop_
_entity_poly.entity_id
_entity_poly.type
_entity_poly.pdbx_seq_one_letter_code
_entity_poly.pdbx_strand_id
1 'polypeptide(L)'
;MEGRQVAASPEPGSLPRARQGAEPQRLLTTLLGDYWFWRQEHIPSAALVRLLEEFGITATSARAALRRLASRGLLTSSRNGRTTAYGLPPRAYDVIVAHMRRLLTFGAATPRWDGKWTVVTFSVPEDQRATRRALRDGLRLLHFGMVFDAVWVSPHDKTDEAVELVRRLGVRGAAVFRAREVADDDLDPVPARAFDIAALRARYARFIDTHRPVAERLAMSSPCPAEALRLRTAIMTDWRVFPAIDPDLPAELLPAGWPRDEARRLCVRIYDSLGEPAEQRFREILAEFAPELAGLAAHHTFTQVSALESPATRRHTSFDETTDRDRLDLLAGGGLTG
;
A
#
# COMPACT_ATOMS: atom_id res chain seq x y z
N MET A 1 17.09 -39.50 -38.25
CA MET A 1 16.69 -40.07 -36.96
C MET A 1 16.91 -39.01 -35.89
N GLU A 2 15.95 -38.10 -35.75
CA GLU A 2 15.95 -37.05 -34.74
C GLU A 2 15.46 -37.61 -33.40
N GLY A 3 16.33 -37.56 -32.38
CA GLY A 3 15.98 -37.87 -31.00
C GLY A 3 15.25 -36.69 -30.36
N ARG A 4 13.93 -36.80 -30.28
CA ARG A 4 13.03 -35.83 -29.64
C ARG A 4 13.21 -35.90 -28.12
N GLN A 5 13.87 -34.89 -27.54
CA GLN A 5 14.01 -34.73 -26.09
C GLN A 5 12.65 -34.28 -25.51
N VAL A 6 12.03 -35.18 -24.74
CA VAL A 6 10.77 -34.92 -24.02
C VAL A 6 11.05 -33.94 -22.88
N ALA A 7 10.42 -32.76 -22.94
CA ALA A 7 10.42 -31.82 -21.83
C ALA A 7 9.66 -32.43 -20.65
N ALA A 8 10.33 -32.54 -19.49
CA ALA A 8 9.74 -33.01 -18.25
C ALA A 8 8.63 -32.04 -17.79
N SER A 9 7.45 -32.60 -17.51
CA SER A 9 6.31 -31.88 -16.92
C SER A 9 6.66 -31.36 -15.51
N PRO A 10 6.19 -30.17 -15.11
CA PRO A 10 6.38 -29.67 -13.75
C PRO A 10 5.51 -30.43 -12.74
N GLU A 11 6.12 -30.84 -11.63
CA GLU A 11 5.49 -31.48 -10.47
C GLU A 11 4.34 -30.63 -9.88
N PRO A 12 3.15 -31.20 -9.62
CA PRO A 12 2.03 -30.51 -8.97
C PRO A 12 2.28 -30.41 -7.45
N GLY A 13 2.53 -29.20 -6.94
CA GLY A 13 2.68 -28.96 -5.50
C GLY A 13 3.72 -27.91 -5.09
N SER A 14 4.46 -27.33 -6.04
CA SER A 14 5.36 -26.23 -5.71
C SER A 14 4.58 -24.93 -5.51
N LEU A 15 4.45 -24.50 -4.24
CA LEU A 15 4.06 -23.14 -3.89
C LEU A 15 4.87 -22.15 -4.75
N PRO A 16 4.29 -21.01 -5.17
CA PRO A 16 5.10 -19.94 -5.73
C PRO A 16 6.18 -19.63 -4.70
N ARG A 17 7.43 -19.99 -5.00
CA ARG A 17 8.59 -19.50 -4.25
C ARG A 17 8.36 -18.01 -4.12
N ALA A 18 8.28 -17.51 -2.88
CA ALA A 18 8.14 -16.09 -2.61
C ALA A 18 9.07 -15.37 -3.60
N ARG A 19 8.47 -14.62 -4.53
CA ARG A 19 9.18 -14.04 -5.67
C ARG A 19 10.47 -13.42 -5.15
N GLN A 20 11.59 -13.80 -5.76
CA GLN A 20 12.90 -13.22 -5.49
C GLN A 20 12.78 -11.69 -5.36
N GLY A 21 13.11 -11.16 -4.19
CA GLY A 21 13.32 -9.73 -3.98
C GLY A 21 12.11 -8.91 -3.54
N ALA A 22 11.26 -9.37 -2.62
CA ALA A 22 10.52 -8.41 -1.80
C ALA A 22 11.56 -7.55 -1.03
N GLU A 23 11.63 -6.25 -1.34
CA GLU A 23 12.59 -5.34 -0.71
C GLU A 23 12.49 -5.48 0.82
N PRO A 24 13.57 -5.82 1.54
CA PRO A 24 13.52 -6.08 2.99
C PRO A 24 12.87 -4.95 3.79
N GLN A 25 13.02 -3.70 3.33
CA GLN A 25 12.35 -2.53 3.88
C GLN A 25 10.82 -2.67 3.83
N ARG A 26 10.26 -3.11 2.70
CA ARG A 26 8.81 -3.32 2.53
C ARG A 26 8.29 -4.44 3.41
N LEU A 27 9.01 -5.55 3.51
CA LEU A 27 8.64 -6.66 4.41
C LEU A 27 8.64 -6.19 5.86
N LEU A 28 9.68 -5.46 6.27
CA LEU A 28 9.77 -4.95 7.63
C LEU A 28 8.64 -3.96 7.95
N THR A 29 8.32 -3.02 7.06
CA THR A 29 7.19 -2.12 7.26
C THR A 29 5.86 -2.85 7.27
N THR A 30 5.74 -3.98 6.56
CA THR A 30 4.56 -4.86 6.66
C THR A 30 4.42 -5.41 8.05
N LEU A 31 5.48 -6.06 8.53
CA LEU A 31 5.45 -6.80 9.79
C LEU A 31 5.18 -5.85 10.96
N LEU A 32 5.78 -4.66 10.94
CA LEU A 32 5.52 -3.64 11.94
C LEU A 32 4.09 -3.10 11.86
N GLY A 33 3.54 -2.92 10.64
CA GLY A 33 2.14 -2.52 10.45
C GLY A 33 1.14 -3.58 10.90
N ASP A 34 1.41 -4.85 10.59
CA ASP A 34 0.52 -5.98 10.87
C ASP A 34 0.54 -6.40 12.35
N TYR A 35 1.70 -6.30 13.03
CA TYR A 35 1.90 -6.90 14.36
C TYR A 35 2.37 -5.95 15.47
N TRP A 36 2.92 -4.79 15.11
CA TRP A 36 3.50 -3.83 16.06
C TRP A 36 2.88 -2.43 15.95
N PHE A 37 1.67 -2.37 15.39
CA PHE A 37 0.91 -1.14 15.28
C PHE A 37 0.60 -0.57 16.67
N TRP A 38 0.67 0.76 16.81
CA TRP A 38 0.46 1.51 18.06
C TRP A 38 1.42 1.24 19.22
N ARG A 39 2.51 0.51 18.98
CA ARG A 39 3.54 0.26 19.99
C ARG A 39 4.64 1.31 19.95
N GLN A 40 5.00 1.79 21.13
CA GLN A 40 6.11 2.73 21.35
C GLN A 40 7.41 2.02 21.71
N GLU A 41 7.27 0.78 22.15
CA GLU A 41 8.35 -0.10 22.54
C GLU A 41 9.24 -0.42 21.34
N HIS A 42 10.55 -0.34 21.56
CA HIS A 42 11.53 -0.71 20.56
C HIS A 42 11.76 -2.23 20.57
N ILE A 43 11.69 -2.86 19.40
CA ILE A 43 12.02 -4.27 19.22
C ILE A 43 13.55 -4.43 19.06
N PRO A 44 14.21 -5.37 19.76
CA PRO A 44 15.61 -5.68 19.54
C PRO A 44 15.92 -5.97 18.06
N SER A 45 17.04 -5.43 17.55
CA SER A 45 17.45 -5.63 16.16
C SER A 45 17.60 -7.11 15.80
N ALA A 46 17.96 -7.96 16.76
CA ALA A 46 18.09 -9.40 16.54
C ALA A 46 16.75 -10.08 16.23
N ALA A 47 15.67 -9.70 16.95
CA ALA A 47 14.32 -10.20 16.68
C ALA A 47 13.82 -9.76 15.31
N LEU A 48 14.02 -8.48 14.92
CA LEU A 48 13.64 -7.99 13.59
C LEU A 48 14.41 -8.69 12.46
N VAL A 49 15.68 -9.00 12.69
CA VAL A 49 16.49 -9.79 11.75
C VAL A 49 15.94 -11.21 11.65
N ARG A 50 15.65 -11.88 12.76
CA ARG A 50 15.08 -13.24 12.80
C ARG A 50 13.72 -13.31 12.10
N LEU A 51 12.88 -12.30 12.27
CA LEU A 51 11.60 -12.16 11.56
C LEU A 51 11.82 -12.07 10.04
N LEU A 52 12.79 -11.29 9.56
CA LEU A 52 13.07 -11.18 8.12
C LEU A 52 13.69 -12.47 7.54
N GLU A 53 14.41 -13.24 8.34
CA GLU A 53 14.95 -14.54 7.93
C GLU A 53 13.86 -15.58 7.65
N GLU A 54 12.67 -15.48 8.27
CA GLU A 54 11.50 -16.29 7.89
C GLU A 54 11.14 -16.12 6.40
N PHE A 55 11.50 -14.98 5.81
CA PHE A 55 11.26 -14.66 4.40
C PHE A 55 12.48 -14.94 3.50
N GLY A 56 13.51 -15.61 4.02
CA GLY A 56 14.74 -15.90 3.30
C GLY A 56 15.66 -14.68 3.14
N ILE A 57 15.43 -13.60 3.89
CA ILE A 57 16.33 -12.44 3.89
C ILE A 57 17.54 -12.72 4.76
N THR A 58 18.74 -12.52 4.23
CA THR A 58 19.97 -12.72 4.99
C THR A 58 20.10 -11.69 6.12
N ALA A 59 20.72 -12.08 7.24
CA ALA A 59 20.96 -11.19 8.38
C ALA A 59 21.65 -9.87 7.98
N THR A 60 22.60 -9.93 7.03
CA THR A 60 23.29 -8.74 6.51
C THR A 60 22.32 -7.80 5.80
N SER A 61 21.46 -8.33 4.92
CA SER A 61 20.46 -7.54 4.19
C SER A 61 19.40 -6.95 5.14
N ALA A 62 18.94 -7.73 6.11
CA ALA A 62 18.01 -7.30 7.16
C ALA A 62 18.57 -6.12 7.98
N ARG A 63 19.82 -6.22 8.47
CA ARG A 63 20.48 -5.12 9.19
C ARG A 63 20.66 -3.87 8.33
N ALA A 64 21.00 -4.05 7.05
CA ALA A 64 21.10 -2.92 6.12
C ALA A 64 19.74 -2.24 5.88
N ALA A 65 18.65 -3.00 5.83
CA ALA A 65 17.29 -2.47 5.71
C ALA A 65 16.88 -1.66 6.95
N LEU A 66 17.13 -2.19 8.14
CA LEU A 66 16.89 -1.50 9.42
C LEU A 66 17.61 -0.15 9.47
N ARG A 67 18.91 -0.14 9.16
CA ARG A 67 19.72 1.08 9.12
C ARG A 67 19.19 2.09 8.10
N ARG A 68 18.80 1.63 6.91
CA ARG A 68 18.23 2.48 5.86
C ARG A 68 16.92 3.12 6.30
N LEU A 69 15.99 2.35 6.88
CA LEU A 69 14.74 2.89 7.41
C LEU A 69 14.98 3.90 8.54
N ALA A 70 15.90 3.61 9.45
CA ALA A 70 16.28 4.54 10.51
C ALA A 70 16.90 5.83 9.97
N SER A 71 17.80 5.75 8.98
CA SER A 71 18.40 6.93 8.33
C SER A 71 17.39 7.81 7.60
N ARG A 72 16.25 7.23 7.18
CA ARG A 72 15.14 7.94 6.55
C ARG A 72 14.11 8.45 7.56
N GLY A 73 14.36 8.29 8.86
CA GLY A 73 13.44 8.69 9.92
C GLY A 73 12.16 7.85 10.00
N LEU A 74 12.11 6.70 9.32
CA LEU A 74 10.97 5.77 9.36
C LEU A 74 11.01 4.84 10.58
N LEU A 75 12.17 4.74 11.23
CA LEU A 75 12.35 4.05 12.51
C LEU A 75 13.17 4.93 13.46
N THR A 76 12.86 4.87 14.74
CA THR A 76 13.72 5.36 15.82
C THR A 76 14.64 4.23 16.26
N SER A 77 15.85 4.57 16.70
CA SER A 77 16.79 3.59 17.26
C SER A 77 17.11 3.94 18.71
N SER A 78 17.15 2.94 19.58
CA SER A 78 17.74 3.07 20.92
C SER A 78 18.89 2.08 21.08
N ARG A 79 19.79 2.41 22.00
CA ARG A 79 20.84 1.49 22.44
C ARG A 79 20.74 1.33 23.94
N ASN A 80 20.70 0.07 24.39
CA ASN A 80 20.86 -0.27 25.79
C ASN A 80 22.07 -1.20 25.93
N GLY A 81 23.18 -0.65 26.42
CA GLY A 81 24.46 -1.37 26.44
C GLY A 81 24.91 -1.82 25.04
N ARG A 82 24.99 -3.15 24.84
CA ARG A 82 25.45 -3.77 23.57
C ARG A 82 24.32 -4.04 22.58
N THR A 83 23.06 -3.87 22.96
CA THR A 83 21.91 -4.16 22.10
C THR A 83 21.38 -2.89 21.44
N THR A 84 21.10 -2.99 20.14
CA THR A 84 20.39 -1.95 19.39
C THR A 84 18.95 -2.41 19.20
N ALA A 85 17.99 -1.53 19.45
CA ALA A 85 16.57 -1.78 19.24
C ALA A 85 15.98 -0.69 18.35
N TYR A 86 14.90 -1.01 17.63
CA TYR A 86 14.20 -0.10 16.74
C TYR A 86 12.71 -0.02 17.05
N GLY A 87 12.12 1.16 16.93
CA GLY A 87 10.68 1.35 17.05
C GLY A 87 10.13 2.33 16.02
N LEU A 88 8.82 2.56 16.10
CA LEU A 88 8.12 3.51 15.26
C LEU A 88 8.28 4.94 15.84
N PRO A 89 8.47 5.98 15.01
CA PRO A 89 8.51 7.35 15.48
C PRO A 89 7.16 7.79 16.10
N PRO A 90 7.15 8.60 17.19
CA PRO A 90 5.91 9.04 17.83
C PRO A 90 4.91 9.75 16.92
N ARG A 91 5.41 10.61 16.02
CA ARG A 91 4.58 11.32 15.03
C ARG A 91 4.02 10.43 13.93
N ALA A 92 4.48 9.19 13.81
CA ALA A 92 4.04 8.28 12.77
C ALA A 92 2.76 7.53 13.15
N TYR A 93 2.29 7.58 14.41
CA TYR A 93 1.12 6.80 14.82
C TYR A 93 -0.12 7.18 14.02
N ASP A 94 -0.54 8.44 14.04
CA ASP A 94 -1.76 8.88 13.35
C ASP A 94 -1.67 8.64 11.84
N VAL A 95 -0.50 8.86 11.25
CA VAL A 95 -0.22 8.62 9.83
C VAL A 95 -0.29 7.13 9.48
N ILE A 96 0.27 6.26 10.31
CA ILE A 96 0.23 4.80 10.12
C ILE A 96 -1.19 4.31 10.30
N VAL A 97 -1.93 4.77 11.33
CA VAL A 97 -3.35 4.42 11.51
C VAL A 97 -4.14 4.83 10.27
N ALA A 98 -3.93 6.06 9.79
CA ALA A 98 -4.64 6.56 8.62
C ALA A 98 -4.35 5.77 7.36
N HIS A 99 -3.07 5.51 7.12
CA HIS A 99 -2.63 4.68 6.03
C HIS A 99 -3.21 3.26 6.12
N MET A 100 -3.21 2.66 7.31
CA MET A 100 -3.71 1.30 7.51
C MET A 100 -5.22 1.22 7.35
N ARG A 101 -5.96 2.19 7.88
CA ARG A 101 -7.40 2.29 7.66
C ARG A 101 -7.71 2.37 6.17
N ARG A 102 -7.06 3.28 5.44
CA ARG A 102 -7.24 3.40 3.98
C ARG A 102 -6.90 2.09 3.25
N LEU A 103 -5.80 1.43 3.62
CA LEU A 103 -5.41 0.16 3.01
C LEU A 103 -6.47 -0.92 3.20
N LEU A 104 -7.05 -1.01 4.40
CA LEU A 104 -7.99 -2.07 4.75
C LEU A 104 -9.43 -1.74 4.30
N THR A 105 -9.79 -0.47 4.17
CA THR A 105 -11.09 -0.04 3.60
C THR A 105 -11.10 0.03 2.08
N PHE A 106 -9.93 0.03 1.42
CA PHE A 106 -9.84 0.08 -0.03
C PHE A 106 -10.67 -1.05 -0.69
N GLY A 107 -11.51 -0.67 -1.65
CA GLY A 107 -12.43 -1.57 -2.37
C GLY A 107 -13.55 -2.17 -1.51
N ALA A 108 -13.76 -1.72 -0.26
CA ALA A 108 -14.81 -2.25 0.61
C ALA A 108 -16.22 -1.86 0.14
N ALA A 109 -16.32 -0.71 -0.51
CA ALA A 109 -17.52 -0.23 -1.17
C ALA A 109 -17.13 0.35 -2.53
N THR A 110 -18.01 0.18 -3.52
CA THR A 110 -17.86 0.87 -4.80
C THR A 110 -18.25 2.34 -4.61
N PRO A 111 -17.36 3.29 -4.96
CA PRO A 111 -17.70 4.71 -4.90
C PRO A 111 -18.87 5.03 -5.84
N ARG A 112 -19.78 5.90 -5.37
CA ARG A 112 -20.85 6.43 -6.23
C ARG A 112 -20.29 7.48 -7.17
N TRP A 113 -20.71 7.45 -8.42
CA TRP A 113 -20.39 8.51 -9.37
C TRP A 113 -21.54 9.53 -9.46
N ASP A 114 -21.24 10.81 -9.32
CA ASP A 114 -22.21 11.90 -9.53
C ASP A 114 -22.29 12.35 -11.00
N GLY A 115 -21.56 11.66 -11.87
CA GLY A 115 -21.46 11.96 -13.30
C GLY A 115 -20.54 13.13 -13.62
N LYS A 116 -19.76 13.64 -12.66
CA LYS A 116 -18.85 14.78 -12.84
C LYS A 116 -17.40 14.39 -12.58
N TRP A 117 -16.51 14.99 -13.35
CA TRP A 117 -15.06 14.95 -13.19
C TRP A 117 -14.59 16.17 -12.42
N THR A 118 -13.67 15.98 -11.49
CA THR A 118 -12.80 17.06 -11.01
C THR A 118 -11.70 17.23 -12.03
N VAL A 119 -11.62 18.40 -12.64
CA VAL A 119 -10.66 18.69 -13.71
C VAL A 119 -9.68 19.72 -13.20
N VAL A 120 -8.39 19.42 -13.36
CA VAL A 120 -7.30 20.36 -13.16
C VAL A 120 -6.67 20.65 -14.51
N THR A 121 -6.72 21.91 -14.91
CA THR A 121 -5.98 22.40 -16.08
C THR A 121 -4.94 23.41 -15.65
N PHE A 122 -3.81 23.44 -16.33
CA PHE A 122 -2.76 24.39 -16.01
C PHE A 122 -1.96 24.84 -17.23
N SER A 123 -1.37 26.02 -17.12
CA SER A 123 -0.36 26.54 -18.02
C SER A 123 0.82 26.97 -17.15
N VAL A 124 1.84 26.13 -17.14
CA VAL A 124 3.12 26.42 -16.48
C VAL A 124 4.12 26.81 -17.56
N PRO A 125 4.85 27.94 -17.43
CA PRO A 125 5.91 28.33 -18.36
C PRO A 125 6.99 27.24 -18.55
N GLU A 126 7.61 27.18 -19.73
CA GLU A 126 8.58 26.13 -20.08
C GLU A 126 9.86 26.14 -19.21
N ASP A 127 10.24 27.31 -18.71
CA ASP A 127 11.37 27.51 -17.80
C ASP A 127 11.10 26.94 -16.39
N GLN A 128 9.82 26.79 -16.01
CA GLN A 128 9.38 26.25 -14.72
C GLN A 128 9.13 24.74 -14.74
N ARG A 129 10.08 23.97 -15.32
CA ARG A 129 9.97 22.50 -15.47
C ARG A 129 9.82 21.77 -14.13
N ALA A 130 10.52 22.23 -13.10
CA ALA A 130 10.47 21.64 -11.76
C ALA A 130 9.07 21.77 -11.14
N THR A 131 8.48 22.96 -11.21
CA THR A 131 7.11 23.21 -10.73
C THR A 131 6.08 22.37 -11.47
N ARG A 132 6.20 22.26 -12.80
CA ARG A 132 5.31 21.41 -13.61
C ARG A 132 5.41 19.94 -13.22
N ARG A 133 6.64 19.44 -13.01
CA ARG A 133 6.87 18.06 -12.54
C ARG A 133 6.24 17.84 -11.17
N ALA A 134 6.48 18.74 -10.21
CA ALA A 134 5.91 18.65 -8.87
C ALA A 134 4.38 18.67 -8.88
N LEU A 135 3.74 19.49 -9.71
CA LEU A 135 2.29 19.51 -9.87
C LEU A 135 1.77 18.18 -10.41
N ARG A 136 2.39 17.63 -11.45
CA ARG A 136 1.99 16.33 -12.01
C ARG A 136 2.17 15.19 -11.01
N ASP A 137 3.26 15.21 -10.25
CA ASP A 137 3.53 14.17 -9.24
C ASP A 137 2.54 14.27 -8.07
N GLY A 138 2.17 15.49 -7.66
CA GLY A 138 1.11 15.71 -6.69
C GLY A 138 -0.27 15.27 -7.20
N LEU A 139 -0.61 15.55 -8.47
CA LEU A 139 -1.87 15.11 -9.06
C LEU A 139 -1.95 13.58 -9.17
N ARG A 140 -0.86 12.91 -9.53
CA ARG A 140 -0.78 11.43 -9.50
C ARG A 140 -0.97 10.88 -8.09
N LEU A 141 -0.38 11.53 -7.09
CA LEU A 141 -0.52 11.14 -5.70
C LEU A 141 -1.98 11.26 -5.24
N LEU A 142 -2.69 12.29 -5.69
CA LEU A 142 -4.13 12.47 -5.51
C LEU A 142 -4.99 11.62 -6.47
N HIS A 143 -4.40 10.64 -7.17
CA HIS A 143 -5.10 9.74 -8.10
C HIS A 143 -5.83 10.43 -9.26
N PHE A 144 -5.34 11.59 -9.71
CA PHE A 144 -5.77 12.14 -10.99
C PHE A 144 -5.13 11.38 -12.16
N GLY A 145 -5.93 11.08 -13.17
CA GLY A 145 -5.49 10.56 -14.45
C GLY A 145 -5.18 11.69 -15.43
N MET A 146 -4.18 11.47 -16.29
CA MET A 146 -3.75 12.47 -17.28
C MET A 146 -4.51 12.24 -18.59
N VAL A 147 -5.38 13.17 -18.98
CA VAL A 147 -6.06 13.11 -20.30
C VAL A 147 -5.17 13.72 -21.36
N PHE A 148 -4.58 14.88 -21.06
CA PHE A 148 -3.59 15.57 -21.88
C PHE A 148 -2.47 16.10 -20.98
N ASP A 149 -1.37 16.56 -21.59
CA ASP A 149 -0.17 17.02 -20.86
C ASP A 149 -0.46 18.04 -19.75
N ALA A 150 -1.51 18.85 -19.92
CA ALA A 150 -1.95 19.86 -18.96
C ALA A 150 -3.43 19.76 -18.55
N VAL A 151 -4.06 18.60 -18.76
CA VAL A 151 -5.46 18.33 -18.37
C VAL A 151 -5.52 17.02 -17.60
N TRP A 152 -5.89 17.11 -16.32
CA TRP A 152 -5.92 16.01 -15.39
C TRP A 152 -7.32 15.87 -14.78
N VAL A 153 -7.77 14.64 -14.58
CA VAL A 153 -9.14 14.35 -14.16
C VAL A 153 -9.21 13.34 -13.02
N SER A 154 -10.20 13.48 -12.14
CA SER A 154 -10.57 12.47 -11.14
C SER A 154 -12.09 12.29 -11.14
N PRO A 155 -12.61 11.06 -11.04
CA PRO A 155 -14.06 10.84 -10.94
C PRO A 155 -14.61 11.21 -9.56
N HIS A 156 -13.72 11.42 -8.57
CA HIS A 156 -14.06 11.83 -7.22
C HIS A 156 -14.03 13.35 -7.10
N ASP A 157 -14.86 13.91 -6.22
CA ASP A 157 -14.76 15.32 -5.86
C ASP A 157 -13.49 15.52 -5.02
N LYS A 158 -12.44 16.04 -5.65
CA LYS A 158 -11.13 16.33 -5.04
C LYS A 158 -10.77 17.79 -5.23
N THR A 159 -11.80 18.64 -5.27
CA THR A 159 -11.66 20.05 -5.62
C THR A 159 -10.77 20.76 -4.61
N ASP A 160 -11.01 20.54 -3.32
CA ASP A 160 -10.27 21.20 -2.24
C ASP A 160 -8.80 20.75 -2.20
N GLU A 161 -8.53 19.46 -2.37
CA GLU A 161 -7.18 18.90 -2.41
C GLU A 161 -6.39 19.39 -3.63
N ALA A 162 -7.05 19.48 -4.78
CA ALA A 162 -6.43 20.01 -6.00
C ALA A 162 -6.13 21.51 -5.89
N VAL A 163 -7.04 22.31 -5.35
CA VAL A 163 -6.83 23.74 -5.08
C VAL A 163 -5.68 23.93 -4.10
N GLU A 164 -5.64 23.13 -3.03
CA GLU A 164 -4.57 23.20 -2.04
C GLU A 164 -3.21 22.84 -2.64
N LEU A 165 -3.14 21.79 -3.46
CA LEU A 165 -1.91 21.41 -4.17
C LEU A 165 -1.39 22.56 -5.05
N VAL A 166 -2.28 23.13 -5.87
CA VAL A 166 -1.94 24.25 -6.76
C VAL A 166 -1.44 25.46 -5.97
N ARG A 167 -2.16 25.81 -4.89
CA ARG A 167 -1.82 26.94 -4.00
C ARG A 167 -0.45 26.75 -3.36
N ARG A 168 -0.18 25.57 -2.82
CA ARG A 168 1.11 25.23 -2.17
C ARG A 168 2.29 25.30 -3.13
N LEU A 169 2.10 24.87 -4.37
CA LEU A 169 3.15 24.93 -5.39
C LEU A 169 3.31 26.32 -6.02
N GLY A 170 2.48 27.30 -5.62
CA GLY A 170 2.53 28.66 -6.15
C GLY A 170 2.15 28.77 -7.63
N VAL A 171 1.40 27.80 -8.16
CA VAL A 171 1.01 27.78 -9.57
C VAL A 171 -0.16 28.72 -9.81
N ARG A 172 0.11 29.89 -10.40
CA ARG A 172 -0.93 30.89 -10.70
C ARG A 172 -1.78 30.56 -11.93
N GLY A 173 -1.18 29.89 -12.91
CA GLY A 173 -1.84 29.53 -14.17
C GLY A 173 -2.56 28.20 -14.09
N ALA A 174 -3.40 27.96 -13.08
CA ALA A 174 -4.16 26.71 -12.95
C ALA A 174 -5.63 26.99 -12.64
N ALA A 175 -6.50 26.12 -13.14
CA ALA A 175 -7.93 26.15 -12.87
C ALA A 175 -8.37 24.76 -12.40
N VAL A 176 -9.24 24.75 -11.38
CA VAL A 176 -9.88 23.54 -10.86
C VAL A 176 -11.39 23.72 -10.99
N PHE A 177 -12.06 22.78 -11.62
CA PHE A 177 -13.51 22.85 -11.82
C PHE A 177 -14.14 21.45 -11.86
N ARG A 178 -15.44 21.39 -11.58
CA ARG A 178 -16.25 20.19 -11.77
C ARG A 178 -16.93 20.25 -13.15
N ALA A 179 -16.70 19.28 -14.01
CA ALA A 179 -17.25 19.23 -15.36
C ALA A 179 -17.91 17.87 -15.66
N ARG A 180 -18.82 17.85 -16.63
CA ARG A 180 -19.35 16.61 -17.23
C ARG A 180 -18.68 16.41 -18.57
N GLU A 181 -18.31 15.17 -18.87
CA GLU A 181 -17.90 14.80 -20.22
C GLU A 181 -19.12 14.90 -21.15
N VAL A 182 -18.94 15.50 -22.32
CA VAL A 182 -19.92 15.42 -23.40
C VAL A 182 -19.59 14.13 -24.16
N ALA A 183 -20.51 13.17 -24.11
CA ALA A 183 -20.33 11.89 -24.80
C ALA A 183 -20.37 12.08 -26.32
N ASP A 184 -19.43 11.44 -27.01
CA ASP A 184 -19.31 11.40 -28.46
C ASP A 184 -18.85 9.98 -28.84
N ASP A 185 -19.62 9.29 -29.68
CA ASP A 185 -19.37 7.89 -30.02
C ASP A 185 -18.12 7.70 -30.88
N ASP A 186 -17.62 8.75 -31.53
CA ASP A 186 -16.42 8.72 -32.37
C ASP A 186 -15.12 8.98 -31.57
N LEU A 187 -15.22 9.32 -30.27
CA LEU A 187 -14.09 9.64 -29.42
C LEU A 187 -13.89 8.64 -28.28
N ASP A 188 -12.62 8.36 -27.96
CA ASP A 188 -12.30 7.56 -26.78
C ASP A 188 -12.77 8.28 -25.49
N PRO A 189 -13.53 7.60 -24.62
CA PRO A 189 -14.06 8.21 -23.42
C PRO A 189 -12.92 8.56 -22.45
N VAL A 190 -13.10 9.58 -21.62
CA VAL A 190 -12.09 10.07 -20.66
C VAL A 190 -11.42 8.96 -19.85
N PRO A 191 -12.13 7.94 -19.29
CA PRO A 191 -11.50 6.88 -18.51
C PRO A 191 -10.41 6.11 -19.29
N ALA A 192 -10.64 5.83 -20.58
CA ALA A 192 -9.71 5.07 -21.42
C ALA A 192 -8.41 5.85 -21.69
N ARG A 193 -8.48 7.18 -21.74
CA ARG A 193 -7.31 8.06 -21.93
C ARG A 193 -6.59 8.38 -20.62
N ALA A 194 -7.36 8.61 -19.55
CA ALA A 194 -6.84 9.09 -18.27
C ALA A 194 -6.19 7.98 -17.44
N PHE A 195 -6.65 6.73 -17.59
CA PHE A 195 -6.26 5.62 -16.74
C PHE A 195 -5.93 4.37 -17.56
N ASP A 196 -4.86 3.67 -17.18
CA ASP A 196 -4.51 2.38 -17.78
C ASP A 196 -5.36 1.25 -17.17
N ILE A 197 -6.65 1.24 -17.52
CA ILE A 197 -7.65 0.28 -17.03
C ILE A 197 -7.24 -1.16 -17.39
N ALA A 198 -6.62 -1.36 -18.57
CA ALA A 198 -6.16 -2.67 -19.01
C ALA A 198 -5.02 -3.21 -18.14
N ALA A 199 -3.98 -2.40 -17.85
CA ALA A 199 -2.91 -2.81 -16.97
C ALA A 199 -3.38 -3.03 -15.53
N LEU A 200 -4.35 -2.23 -15.06
CA LEU A 200 -4.95 -2.41 -13.74
C LEU A 200 -5.73 -3.73 -13.65
N ARG A 201 -6.55 -4.05 -14.66
CA ARG A 201 -7.24 -5.35 -14.76
C ARG A 201 -6.24 -6.51 -14.75
N ALA A 202 -5.17 -6.42 -15.53
CA ALA A 202 -4.14 -7.46 -15.59
C ALA A 202 -3.43 -7.69 -14.25
N ARG A 203 -3.24 -6.62 -13.45
CA ARG A 203 -2.68 -6.72 -12.10
C ARG A 203 -3.63 -7.42 -11.13
N TYR A 204 -4.91 -7.08 -11.17
CA TYR A 204 -5.92 -7.78 -10.37
C TYR A 204 -6.04 -9.26 -10.75
N ALA A 205 -6.10 -9.58 -12.04
CA ALA A 205 -6.14 -10.96 -12.52
C ALA A 205 -4.93 -11.75 -12.00
N ARG A 206 -3.72 -11.19 -12.11
CA ARG A 206 -2.50 -11.81 -11.58
C ARG A 206 -2.56 -12.03 -10.07
N PHE A 207 -3.08 -11.07 -9.32
CA PHE A 207 -3.27 -11.21 -7.87
C PHE A 207 -4.21 -12.37 -7.55
N ILE A 208 -5.35 -12.44 -8.25
CA ILE A 208 -6.34 -13.51 -8.11
C ILE A 208 -5.73 -14.87 -8.44
N ASP A 209 -5.05 -15.01 -9.59
CA ASP A 209 -4.42 -16.26 -10.02
C ASP A 209 -3.34 -16.74 -9.03
N THR A 210 -2.60 -15.79 -8.44
CA THR A 210 -1.55 -16.10 -7.45
C THR A 210 -2.14 -16.61 -6.14
N HIS A 211 -3.22 -15.98 -5.66
CA HIS A 211 -3.72 -16.20 -4.31
C HIS A 211 -4.91 -17.16 -4.24
N ARG A 212 -5.60 -17.46 -5.34
CA ARG A 212 -6.73 -18.40 -5.35
C ARG A 212 -6.33 -19.81 -4.87
N PRO A 213 -5.24 -20.43 -5.37
CA PRO A 213 -4.81 -21.73 -4.88
C PRO A 213 -4.41 -21.72 -3.40
N VAL A 214 -3.96 -20.57 -2.89
CA VAL A 214 -3.64 -20.40 -1.46
C VAL A 214 -4.92 -20.44 -0.62
N ALA A 215 -5.97 -19.70 -1.03
CA ALA A 215 -7.27 -19.76 -0.34
C ALA A 215 -7.87 -21.17 -0.35
N GLU A 216 -7.80 -21.87 -1.47
CA GLU A 216 -8.30 -23.25 -1.61
C GLU A 216 -7.55 -24.21 -0.67
N ARG A 217 -6.21 -24.09 -0.58
CA ARG A 217 -5.42 -24.88 0.37
C ARG A 217 -5.80 -24.59 1.83
N LEU A 218 -5.93 -23.32 2.19
CA LEU A 218 -6.27 -22.90 3.55
C LEU A 218 -7.67 -23.33 3.98
N ALA A 219 -8.58 -23.55 3.03
CA ALA A 219 -9.90 -24.11 3.32
C ALA A 219 -9.85 -25.61 3.70
N MET A 220 -8.80 -26.33 3.28
CA MET A 220 -8.64 -27.76 3.53
C MET A 220 -7.76 -28.07 4.73
N SER A 221 -6.75 -27.24 5.00
CA SER A 221 -5.84 -27.44 6.12
C SER A 221 -5.32 -26.13 6.71
N SER A 222 -5.18 -26.12 8.04
CA SER A 222 -4.55 -24.99 8.74
C SER A 222 -3.02 -25.07 8.60
N PRO A 223 -2.35 -23.97 8.23
CA PRO A 223 -0.90 -23.92 8.13
C PRO A 223 -0.26 -23.87 9.52
N CYS A 224 1.00 -24.28 9.62
CA CYS A 224 1.77 -24.03 10.85
C CYS A 224 2.01 -22.52 11.05
N PRO A 225 2.29 -22.04 12.28
CA PRO A 225 2.48 -20.61 12.57
C PRO A 225 3.50 -19.92 11.65
N ALA A 226 4.61 -20.59 11.34
CA ALA A 226 5.64 -20.06 10.44
C ALA A 226 5.15 -19.85 9.00
N GLU A 227 4.37 -20.80 8.47
CA GLU A 227 3.76 -20.64 7.15
C GLU A 227 2.67 -19.56 7.17
N ALA A 228 1.84 -19.50 8.22
CA ALA A 228 0.83 -18.47 8.38
C ALA A 228 1.42 -17.06 8.34
N LEU A 229 2.50 -16.82 9.08
CA LEU A 229 3.22 -15.53 9.06
C LEU A 229 3.71 -15.16 7.67
N ARG A 230 4.28 -16.12 6.93
CA ARG A 230 4.76 -15.89 5.56
C ARG A 230 3.62 -15.56 4.61
N LEU A 231 2.57 -16.37 4.58
CA LEU A 231 1.44 -16.20 3.68
C LEU A 231 0.69 -14.90 3.93
N ARG A 232 0.44 -14.57 5.21
CA ARG A 232 -0.27 -13.36 5.60
C ARG A 232 0.49 -12.09 5.23
N THR A 233 1.80 -12.08 5.49
CA THR A 233 2.67 -10.96 5.12
C THR A 233 2.78 -10.83 3.60
N ALA A 234 2.86 -11.95 2.87
CA ALA A 234 2.97 -11.95 1.42
C ALA A 234 1.71 -11.37 0.76
N ILE A 235 0.51 -11.82 1.16
CA ILE A 235 -0.72 -11.31 0.56
C ILE A 235 -0.93 -9.83 0.87
N MET A 236 -0.59 -9.36 2.08
CA MET A 236 -0.67 -7.94 2.42
C MET A 236 0.38 -7.12 1.64
N THR A 237 1.53 -7.72 1.31
CA THR A 237 2.56 -7.08 0.48
C THR A 237 2.13 -6.91 -0.96
N ASP A 238 1.41 -7.88 -1.50
CA ASP A 238 0.85 -7.76 -2.84
C ASP A 238 -0.36 -6.81 -2.86
N TRP A 239 -1.25 -6.89 -1.85
CA TRP A 239 -2.46 -6.08 -1.79
C TRP A 239 -2.18 -4.58 -1.67
N ARG A 240 -1.19 -4.18 -0.86
CA ARG A 240 -0.91 -2.76 -0.58
C ARG A 240 -0.47 -1.93 -1.78
N VAL A 241 -0.17 -2.57 -2.91
CA VAL A 241 0.13 -1.88 -4.15
C VAL A 241 -1.14 -1.24 -4.72
N PHE A 242 -2.31 -1.87 -4.57
CA PHE A 242 -3.55 -1.43 -5.21
C PHE A 242 -3.99 -0.02 -4.81
N PRO A 243 -4.05 0.38 -3.53
CA PRO A 243 -4.45 1.75 -3.18
C PRO A 243 -3.53 2.84 -3.75
N ALA A 244 -2.31 2.51 -4.17
CA ALA A 244 -1.38 3.46 -4.77
C ALA A 244 -1.56 3.58 -6.30
N ILE A 245 -2.13 2.58 -6.96
CA ILE A 245 -2.23 2.52 -8.44
C ILE A 245 -3.66 2.53 -8.96
N ASP A 246 -4.62 2.18 -8.12
CA ASP A 246 -6.04 2.19 -8.45
C ASP A 246 -6.65 3.48 -7.89
N PRO A 247 -7.18 4.37 -8.74
CA PRO A 247 -7.85 5.59 -8.32
C PRO A 247 -9.24 5.34 -7.71
N ASP A 248 -9.60 4.07 -7.48
CA ASP A 248 -10.88 3.61 -6.99
C ASP A 248 -12.03 4.05 -7.91
N LEU A 249 -11.92 3.74 -9.20
CA LEU A 249 -12.92 4.17 -10.18
C LEU A 249 -14.33 3.66 -9.78
N PRO A 250 -15.37 4.50 -9.92
CA PRO A 250 -16.76 4.07 -9.86
C PRO A 250 -17.07 2.96 -10.87
N ALA A 251 -18.03 2.09 -10.54
CA ALA A 251 -18.37 0.94 -11.38
C ALA A 251 -18.88 1.34 -12.78
N GLU A 252 -19.53 2.49 -12.88
CA GLU A 252 -20.07 3.05 -14.12
C GLU A 252 -18.97 3.39 -15.14
N LEU A 253 -17.73 3.60 -14.67
CA LEU A 253 -16.57 3.93 -15.50
C LEU A 253 -15.69 2.70 -15.78
N LEU A 254 -16.10 1.52 -15.30
CA LEU A 254 -15.33 0.29 -15.40
C LEU A 254 -16.01 -0.71 -16.34
N PRO A 255 -15.24 -1.49 -17.12
CA PRO A 255 -15.82 -2.54 -17.94
C PRO A 255 -16.47 -3.64 -17.08
N ALA A 256 -17.48 -4.31 -17.63
CA ALA A 256 -18.15 -5.44 -16.98
C ALA A 256 -17.17 -6.52 -16.50
N GLY A 257 -17.52 -7.20 -15.40
CA GLY A 257 -16.67 -8.23 -14.79
C GLY A 257 -15.37 -7.66 -14.21
N TRP A 258 -15.41 -6.45 -13.65
CA TRP A 258 -14.23 -5.85 -13.03
C TRP A 258 -13.75 -6.66 -11.81
N PRO A 259 -12.45 -7.03 -11.74
CA PRO A 259 -11.97 -8.03 -10.78
C PRO A 259 -11.72 -7.53 -9.35
N ARG A 260 -11.86 -6.22 -9.07
CA ARG A 260 -11.53 -5.62 -7.76
C ARG A 260 -12.23 -6.32 -6.58
N ASP A 261 -13.53 -6.55 -6.69
CA ASP A 261 -14.32 -7.12 -5.60
C ASP A 261 -13.91 -8.57 -5.30
N GLU A 262 -13.60 -9.34 -6.34
CA GLU A 262 -13.11 -10.71 -6.18
C GLU A 262 -11.72 -10.72 -5.54
N ALA A 263 -10.80 -9.88 -6.03
CA ALA A 263 -9.47 -9.74 -5.47
C ALA A 263 -9.53 -9.33 -3.98
N ARG A 264 -10.42 -8.39 -3.64
CA ARG A 264 -10.64 -7.99 -2.24
C ARG A 264 -11.18 -9.12 -1.40
N ARG A 265 -12.24 -9.82 -1.84
CA ARG A 265 -12.79 -10.97 -1.10
C ARG A 265 -11.73 -12.03 -0.85
N LEU A 266 -10.90 -12.31 -1.84
CA LEU A 266 -9.79 -13.24 -1.71
C LEU A 266 -8.75 -12.76 -0.68
N CYS A 267 -8.37 -11.48 -0.75
CA CYS A 267 -7.45 -10.87 0.21
C CYS A 267 -7.97 -10.96 1.64
N VAL A 268 -9.21 -10.52 1.88
CA VAL A 268 -9.87 -10.57 3.20
C VAL A 268 -9.89 -11.99 3.74
N ARG A 269 -10.34 -12.97 2.94
CA ARG A 269 -10.43 -14.37 3.38
C ARG A 269 -9.09 -14.96 3.83
N ILE A 270 -8.02 -14.71 3.07
CA ILE A 270 -6.70 -15.24 3.40
C ILE A 270 -6.08 -14.46 4.56
N TYR A 271 -6.13 -13.13 4.52
CA TYR A 271 -5.46 -12.31 5.51
C TYR A 271 -6.09 -12.46 6.90
N ASP A 272 -7.42 -12.45 6.98
CA ASP A 272 -8.14 -12.55 8.25
C ASP A 272 -8.03 -13.96 8.85
N SER A 273 -8.06 -15.03 8.04
CA SER A 273 -7.96 -16.42 8.55
C SER A 273 -6.59 -16.77 9.12
N LEU A 274 -5.54 -16.07 8.68
CA LEU A 274 -4.16 -16.28 9.14
C LEU A 274 -3.81 -15.40 10.35
N GLY A 275 -4.78 -14.66 10.89
CA GLY A 275 -4.68 -13.76 12.04
C GLY A 275 -3.81 -14.26 13.19
N GLU A 276 -4.44 -15.13 13.96
CA GLU A 276 -3.92 -15.76 15.16
C GLU A 276 -2.66 -16.63 14.94
N PRO A 277 -2.61 -17.57 13.97
CA PRO A 277 -1.41 -18.41 13.80
C PRO A 277 -0.18 -17.60 13.36
N ALA A 278 -0.36 -16.53 12.59
CA ALA A 278 0.76 -15.65 12.23
C ALA A 278 1.24 -14.80 13.41
N GLU A 279 0.31 -14.27 14.21
CA GLU A 279 0.63 -13.57 15.46
C GLU A 279 1.41 -14.47 16.41
N GLN A 280 0.99 -15.73 16.58
CA GLN A 280 1.71 -16.70 17.41
C GLN A 280 3.18 -16.80 16.99
N ARG A 281 3.47 -16.96 15.69
CA ARG A 281 4.86 -17.04 15.23
C ARG A 281 5.64 -15.76 15.51
N PHE A 282 5.02 -14.60 15.31
CA PHE A 282 5.64 -13.33 15.61
C PHE A 282 6.02 -13.24 17.10
N ARG A 283 5.12 -13.66 17.99
CA ARG A 283 5.37 -13.73 19.44
C ARG A 283 6.47 -14.70 19.82
N GLU A 284 6.49 -15.90 19.23
CA GLU A 284 7.54 -16.90 19.45
C GLU A 284 8.93 -16.32 19.14
N ILE A 285 9.10 -15.70 17.96
CA ILE A 285 10.36 -15.08 17.57
C ILE A 285 10.72 -13.93 18.51
N LEU A 286 9.75 -13.10 18.90
CA LEU A 286 10.01 -11.98 19.80
C LEU A 286 10.43 -12.47 21.20
N ALA A 287 9.82 -13.54 21.70
CA ALA A 287 10.12 -14.12 23.00
C ALA A 287 11.54 -14.69 23.10
N GLU A 288 12.15 -15.13 21.98
CA GLU A 288 13.55 -15.56 21.94
C GLU A 288 14.54 -14.44 22.34
N PHE A 289 14.17 -13.17 22.14
CA PHE A 289 15.07 -12.02 22.34
C PHE A 289 14.57 -11.01 23.38
N ALA A 290 13.26 -10.92 23.60
CA ALA A 290 12.60 -10.02 24.53
C ALA A 290 11.23 -10.60 24.97
N PRO A 291 11.21 -11.57 25.91
CA PRO A 291 9.99 -12.19 26.43
C PRO A 291 8.93 -11.19 26.90
N GLU A 292 9.36 -10.09 27.50
CA GLU A 292 8.50 -9.02 28.02
C GLU A 292 7.73 -8.28 26.91
N LEU A 293 8.24 -8.31 25.67
CA LEU A 293 7.63 -7.66 24.52
C LEU A 293 6.69 -8.59 23.75
N ALA A 294 6.84 -9.91 23.88
CA ALA A 294 6.09 -10.89 23.09
C ALA A 294 4.57 -10.71 23.22
N GLY A 295 4.06 -10.48 24.44
CA GLY A 295 2.63 -10.29 24.68
C GLY A 295 2.04 -9.01 24.07
N LEU A 296 2.87 -8.06 23.65
CA LEU A 296 2.42 -6.78 23.08
C LEU A 296 2.09 -6.86 21.59
N ALA A 297 2.65 -7.87 20.90
CA ALA A 297 2.34 -8.09 19.49
C ALA A 297 0.87 -8.52 19.36
N ALA A 298 0.15 -7.87 18.45
CA ALA A 298 -1.25 -8.13 18.19
C ALA A 298 -1.49 -7.96 16.70
N HIS A 299 -2.49 -8.63 16.16
CA HIS A 299 -2.87 -8.49 14.76
C HIS A 299 -4.17 -7.70 14.56
N HIS A 300 -4.36 -7.15 13.36
CA HIS A 300 -5.62 -6.55 12.93
C HIS A 300 -6.23 -7.35 11.77
N THR A 301 -7.52 -7.15 11.49
CA THR A 301 -8.21 -7.79 10.36
C THR A 301 -8.89 -6.75 9.48
N PHE A 302 -9.23 -7.11 8.24
CA PHE A 302 -10.07 -6.27 7.38
C PHE A 302 -11.49 -6.10 7.95
N THR A 303 -11.95 -7.07 8.72
CA THR A 303 -13.27 -7.05 9.37
C THR A 303 -13.32 -6.19 10.63
N GLN A 304 -12.19 -5.98 11.31
CA GLN A 304 -12.09 -5.19 12.55
C GLN A 304 -11.54 -3.77 12.33
N VAL A 305 -11.47 -3.30 11.08
CA VAL A 305 -10.90 -1.98 10.73
C VAL A 305 -11.61 -0.82 11.44
N SER A 306 -12.91 -0.96 11.72
CA SER A 306 -13.67 0.04 12.49
C SER A 306 -13.18 0.16 13.93
N ALA A 307 -12.60 -0.90 14.50
CA ALA A 307 -11.99 -0.91 15.83
C ALA A 307 -10.54 -0.40 15.83
N LEU A 308 -9.97 -0.07 14.66
CA LEU A 308 -8.73 0.72 14.53
C LEU A 308 -8.99 2.18 14.87
N GLU A 309 -9.56 2.45 16.05
CA GLU A 309 -9.67 3.81 16.61
C GLU A 309 -8.46 4.05 17.52
N SER A 310 -7.69 5.09 17.22
CA SER A 310 -6.63 5.55 18.12
C SER A 310 -7.29 6.07 19.41
N PRO A 311 -6.75 5.77 20.61
CA PRO A 311 -7.26 6.30 21.88
C PRO A 311 -7.35 7.83 21.94
N ALA A 312 -6.71 8.53 20.99
CA ALA A 312 -6.69 9.98 20.90
C ALA A 312 -7.77 10.61 20.01
N THR A 313 -8.54 9.84 19.21
CA THR A 313 -9.38 10.42 18.14
C THR A 313 -10.85 10.55 18.51
N ARG A 314 -11.17 11.26 19.60
CA ARG A 314 -12.48 11.94 19.69
C ARG A 314 -12.38 13.29 18.99
N ARG A 315 -12.51 13.31 17.67
CA ARG A 315 -13.04 14.44 16.88
C ARG A 315 -13.21 14.00 15.42
N HIS A 316 -14.42 14.19 14.91
CA HIS A 316 -14.74 14.20 13.49
C HIS A 316 -13.83 15.21 12.78
N THR A 317 -12.88 14.76 11.95
CA THR A 317 -12.20 15.63 10.96
C THR A 317 -11.70 14.81 9.78
N SER A 318 -11.80 15.41 8.60
CA SER A 318 -11.33 14.95 7.30
C SER A 318 -9.97 14.21 7.34
N PHE A 319 -10.02 12.89 7.24
CA PHE A 319 -8.90 12.00 7.54
C PHE A 319 -8.12 11.56 6.29
N ASP A 320 -8.78 11.55 5.13
CA ASP A 320 -8.12 11.34 3.83
C ASP A 320 -7.17 12.51 3.48
N GLU A 321 -7.53 13.75 3.87
CA GLU A 321 -6.72 14.95 3.64
C GLU A 321 -5.35 14.92 4.32
N THR A 322 -5.22 14.28 5.48
CA THR A 322 -3.97 14.35 6.29
C THR A 322 -2.88 13.45 5.70
N THR A 323 -3.24 12.29 5.14
CA THR A 323 -2.27 11.34 4.57
C THR A 323 -1.71 11.83 3.25
N ASP A 324 -2.56 12.42 2.40
CA ASP A 324 -2.11 13.03 1.15
C ASP A 324 -1.33 14.34 1.43
N ARG A 325 -1.70 15.10 2.48
CA ARG A 325 -0.93 16.25 2.98
C ARG A 325 0.49 15.85 3.43
N ASP A 326 0.65 14.81 4.23
CA ASP A 326 1.97 14.34 4.71
C ASP A 326 2.86 13.84 3.57
N ARG A 327 2.28 13.18 2.56
CA ARG A 327 3.02 12.76 1.35
C ARG A 327 3.40 13.93 0.45
N LEU A 328 2.53 14.94 0.35
CA LEU A 328 2.87 16.19 -0.33
C LEU A 328 3.94 16.99 0.44
N ASP A 329 3.97 16.92 1.78
CA ASP A 329 5.01 17.54 2.60
C ASP A 329 6.38 16.88 2.41
N LEU A 330 6.41 15.55 2.21
CA LEU A 330 7.63 14.84 1.80
C LEU A 330 8.12 15.26 0.41
N LEU A 331 7.22 15.62 -0.52
CA LEU A 331 7.59 16.14 -1.85
C LEU A 331 8.04 17.61 -1.81
N ALA A 332 7.45 18.42 -0.94
CA ALA A 332 7.79 19.83 -0.77
C ALA A 332 9.07 20.07 0.06
N GLY A 333 9.39 19.18 1.00
CA GLY A 333 10.60 19.24 1.82
C GLY A 333 11.90 18.76 1.12
N GLY A 334 11.80 18.27 -0.12
CA GLY A 334 12.92 17.82 -0.95
C GLY A 334 13.66 18.94 -1.70
N GLY A 335 13.57 20.18 -1.22
CA GLY A 335 14.32 21.32 -1.75
C GLY A 335 15.81 21.17 -1.48
N LEU A 336 16.52 20.69 -2.50
CA LEU A 336 17.95 20.86 -2.79
C LEU A 336 18.67 21.89 -1.89
N THR A 337 19.36 21.41 -0.85
CA THR A 337 20.66 21.99 -0.48
C THR A 337 21.68 21.46 -1.49
N GLY A 338 21.93 22.26 -2.53
CA GLY A 338 23.21 22.33 -3.21
C GLY A 338 23.99 23.50 -2.65
#